data_AF-A0A1L5L1E5-F1
#
_entry.id   AF-A0A1L5L1E5-F1
#
_cell.length_a   1.000
_cell.length_b   1.000
_cell.length_c   1.000
_cell.angle_alpha   90.00
_cell.angle_beta   90.00
_cell.angle_gamma   90.00
#
_symmetry.space_group_name_H-M   'P 1'
#
loop_
_entity.id
_entity.type
_entity.pdbx_description
1 polymer ?
#
loop_
_entity_poly.entity_id
_entity_poly.type
_entity_poly.pdbx_seq_one_letter_code
_entity_poly.pdbx_strand_id
1 'polypeptide(L)' 'MIAADTYVPVDETLIPTGTLDPVEGTPMDLRTAVAVGAHIDDPFDQLVRGKGYDHNWVLNNNCDINVLAAKAV' A
#
# COMPACT_ATOMS: atom_id res chain seq x y z
N MET A 1 -8.69 4.88 -3.48
CA MET A 1 -7.55 4.72 -4.41
C MET A 1 -6.37 5.50 -3.88
N ILE A 2 -5.16 5.04 -4.17
CA ILE A 2 -3.87 5.66 -3.83
C ILE A 2 -3.02 5.70 -5.11
N ALA A 3 -2.49 6.88 -5.47
CA ALA A 3 -1.64 7.07 -6.64
C ALA A 3 -0.19 6.67 -6.31
N ALA A 4 0.08 5.36 -6.30
CA ALA A 4 1.38 4.79 -5.98
C ALA A 4 1.59 3.49 -6.77
N ASP A 5 2.79 3.31 -7.34
CA ASP A 5 3.17 2.05 -7.99
C ASP A 5 3.92 1.09 -7.06
N THR A 6 4.39 1.58 -5.91
CA THR A 6 5.14 0.81 -4.92
C THR A 6 4.70 1.09 -3.49
N TYR A 7 5.00 0.15 -2.61
CA TYR A 7 4.85 0.29 -1.16
C TYR A 7 6.13 -0.17 -0.46
N VAL A 8 6.27 0.18 0.81
CA VAL A 8 7.39 -0.24 1.65
C VAL A 8 6.96 -1.45 2.47
N PRO A 9 7.44 -2.68 2.16
CA PRO A 9 7.12 -3.84 2.96
C PRO A 9 7.82 -3.78 4.31
N VAL A 10 7.22 -4.46 5.28
CA VAL A 10 7.71 -4.59 6.65
C VAL A 10 8.16 -6.01 6.94
N ASP A 11 9.10 -6.14 7.87
CA ASP A 11 9.53 -7.43 8.42
C ASP A 11 8.56 -7.96 9.50
N GLU A 12 8.90 -9.07 10.14
CA GLU A 12 8.08 -9.69 11.20
C GLU A 12 7.89 -8.82 12.45
N THR A 13 8.72 -7.78 12.61
CA THR A 13 8.64 -6.81 13.71
C THR A 13 7.93 -5.52 13.31
N LEU A 14 7.33 -5.48 12.12
CA LEU A 14 6.71 -4.31 11.49
C LEU A 14 7.70 -3.17 11.16
N ILE A 15 9.00 -3.47 11.11
CA ILE A 15 10.01 -2.48 10.72
C ILE A 15 10.10 -2.43 9.18
N PRO A 16 10.06 -1.23 8.57
CA PRO A 16 10.23 -1.09 7.12
C PRO A 16 11.55 -1.68 6.64
N THR A 17 11.49 -2.55 5.63
CA THR A 17 12.67 -3.26 5.11
C THR A 17 13.64 -2.37 4.33
N GLY A 18 13.22 -1.15 3.98
CA GLY A 18 13.98 -0.25 3.11
C GLY A 18 13.92 -0.58 1.61
N THR A 19 13.14 -1.58 1.23
CA THR A 19 12.86 -1.93 -0.17
C THR A 19 11.56 -1.28 -0.65
N LEU A 20 11.40 -1.18 -1.97
CA LEU A 20 10.19 -0.70 -2.62
C LEU A 20 9.64 -1.83 -3.49
N ASP A 21 8.57 -2.47 -3.02
CA ASP A 21 7.93 -3.57 -3.74
C ASP A 21 6.79 -3.05 -4.61
N PRO A 22 6.58 -3.62 -5.82
CA PRO A 22 5.49 -3.22 -6.69
C PRO A 22 4.14 -3.57 -6.07
N VAL A 23 3.14 -2.70 -6.23
CA VAL A 23 1.77 -3.00 -5.80
C VAL A 23 1.06 -3.92 -6.79
N GLU A 24 1.44 -3.89 -8.07
CA GLU A 24 0.76 -4.58 -9.16
C GLU A 24 0.63 -6.09 -8.92
N GLY A 25 -0.61 -6.59 -9.06
CA GLY A 25 -0.91 -8.00 -8.85
C GLY A 25 -0.94 -8.45 -7.39
N THR A 26 -0.88 -7.52 -6.44
CA THR A 26 -0.95 -7.80 -5.00
C THR A 26 -2.20 -7.15 -4.38
N PRO A 27 -2.63 -7.58 -3.18
CA PRO A 27 -3.64 -6.87 -2.39
C PRO A 27 -3.28 -5.41 -2.04
N MET A 28 -2.01 -5.02 -2.21
CA MET A 28 -1.56 -3.64 -1.99
C MET A 28 -1.90 -2.72 -3.18
N ASP A 29 -2.43 -3.27 -4.29
CA ASP A 29 -2.83 -2.52 -5.48
C ASP A 29 -4.12 -1.72 -5.23
N LEU A 30 -3.94 -0.52 -4.68
CA LEU A 30 -5.01 0.44 -4.46
C LEU A 30 -5.02 1.53 -5.54
N ARG A 31 -4.39 1.30 -6.72
CA ARG A 31 -4.36 2.27 -7.83
C ARG A 31 -5.76 2.57 -8.35
N THR A 32 -6.66 1.59 -8.29
CA THR A 32 -8.10 1.75 -8.47
C THR A 32 -8.84 1.79 -7.13
N ALA A 33 -10.09 2.29 -7.12
CA ALA A 33 -10.89 2.28 -5.89
C ALA A 33 -11.24 0.84 -5.50
N VAL A 34 -10.91 0.47 -4.27
CA VAL A 34 -11.20 -0.83 -3.66
C VAL A 34 -11.82 -0.56 -2.30
N ALA A 35 -12.83 -1.36 -1.93
CA ALA A 35 -13.40 -1.28 -0.60
C ALA A 35 -12.33 -1.67 0.43
N VAL A 36 -12.15 -0.88 1.49
CA VAL A 36 -11.07 -1.12 2.47
C VAL A 36 -11.13 -2.55 3.02
N GLY A 37 -12.30 -3.10 3.28
CA GLY A 37 -12.47 -4.47 3.78
C GLY A 37 -12.34 -5.59 2.75
N ALA A 38 -12.08 -5.31 1.46
CA ALA A 38 -12.11 -6.33 0.41
C ALA A 38 -10.98 -7.36 0.54
N HIS A 39 -9.81 -6.95 1.05
CA HIS A 39 -8.60 -7.78 1.06
C HIS A 39 -7.91 -7.87 2.41
N ILE A 40 -8.33 -7.14 3.45
CA ILE A 40 -7.55 -7.03 4.70
C ILE A 40 -7.26 -8.36 5.41
N ASP A 41 -8.04 -9.40 5.11
CA ASP A 41 -7.90 -10.76 5.64
C ASP A 41 -7.27 -11.75 4.64
N ASP A 42 -6.82 -11.28 3.46
CA ASP A 42 -6.17 -12.13 2.46
C ASP A 42 -4.85 -12.71 3.02
N PRO A 43 -4.48 -13.94 2.64
CA PRO A 43 -3.27 -14.61 3.13
C PRO A 43 -2.01 -14.08 2.42
N PHE A 44 -1.84 -12.76 2.38
CA PHE A 44 -0.67 -12.07 1.89
C PHE A 44 0.19 -11.62 3.07
N ASP A 45 1.47 -11.98 3.08
CA ASP A 45 2.38 -11.80 4.23
C ASP A 45 2.29 -10.41 4.88
N GLN A 46 2.20 -9.36 4.07
CA GLN A 46 2.16 -7.98 4.56
C GLN A 46 0.84 -7.66 5.27
N LEU A 47 -0.29 -8.16 4.75
CA LEU A 47 -1.59 -8.00 5.40
C LEU A 47 -1.68 -8.81 6.69
N VAL A 48 -1.11 -10.01 6.71
CA VAL A 48 -1.04 -10.85 7.91
C VAL A 48 -0.22 -10.16 9.01
N ARG A 49 0.95 -9.59 8.65
CA ARG A 49 1.81 -8.86 9.59
C ARG A 49 1.10 -7.60 10.11
N GLY A 50 0.55 -6.80 9.20
CA GLY A 50 -0.13 -5.54 9.53
C GLY A 50 -1.52 -5.69 10.15
N LYS A 51 -2.09 -6.90 10.18
CA LYS A 51 -3.50 -7.16 10.53
C LYS A 51 -4.44 -6.30 9.67
N GLY A 52 -4.17 -6.29 8.38
CA GLY A 52 -4.72 -5.38 7.39
C GLY A 52 -3.67 -4.41 6.84
N TYR A 53 -4.10 -3.21 6.46
CA TYR A 53 -3.22 -2.19 5.89
C TYR A 53 -2.56 -1.34 6.98
N ASP A 54 -1.24 -1.48 7.15
CA ASP A 54 -0.41 -0.61 7.98
C ASP A 54 0.96 -0.36 7.33
N HIS A 55 0.94 0.06 6.06
CA HIS A 55 2.14 0.24 5.24
C HIS A 55 2.19 1.64 4.65
N ASN A 56 3.38 2.07 4.26
CA ASN A 56 3.58 3.28 3.50
C ASN A 56 3.51 2.97 2.01
N TRP A 57 2.65 3.68 1.27
CA TRP A 57 2.69 3.74 -0.19
C TRP A 57 3.56 4.91 -0.64
N VAL A 58 4.40 4.70 -1.64
CA VAL A 58 5.26 5.76 -2.18
C VAL A 58 4.52 6.48 -3.31
N LEU A 59 4.19 7.74 -3.07
CA LEU A 59 3.32 8.51 -3.96
C LEU A 59 4.00 8.84 -5.29
N ASN A 60 3.24 8.72 -6.38
CA ASN A 60 3.63 9.11 -7.73
C ASN A 60 3.49 10.63 -7.96
N ASN A 61 3.95 11.44 -7.00
CA ASN A 61 3.76 12.89 -7.02
C ASN A 61 5.03 13.67 -7.36
N ASN A 62 6.20 13.02 -7.50
CA ASN A 62 7.49 13.67 -7.74
C ASN A 62 7.76 14.84 -6.78
N CYS A 63 7.37 14.69 -5.51
CA CYS A 63 7.47 15.72 -4.48
C CYS A 63 6.61 16.99 -4.70
N ASP A 64 5.67 16.98 -5.65
CA ASP A 64 4.65 18.01 -5.79
C ASP A 64 3.44 17.71 -4.89
N ILE A 65 3.25 18.54 -3.87
CA ILE A 65 2.15 18.39 -2.90
C ILE A 65 0.76 18.68 -3.50
N ASN A 66 0.70 19.25 -4.71
CA ASN A 66 -0.56 19.56 -5.38
C ASN A 66 -1.07 18.41 -6.27
N VAL A 67 -0.25 17.37 -6.49
CA VAL A 67 -0.67 16.17 -7.22
C VAL A 67 -1.51 15.29 -6.29
N LEU A 68 -2.65 14.79 -6.79
CA LEU A 68 -3.56 13.94 -6.02
C LEU A 68 -2.85 12.68 -5.51
N ALA A 69 -2.73 12.55 -4.19
CA ALA A 69 -2.11 11.39 -3.56
C ALA A 69 -3.08 10.21 -3.39
N ALA A 70 -4.28 10.47 -2.90
CA ALA A 70 -5.28 9.45 -2.62
C ALA A 70 -6.68 10.04 -2.63
N LYS A 71 -7.68 9.18 -2.88
CA LYS A 71 -9.09 9.52 -2.77
C LYS A 71 -9.84 8.37 -2.10
N ALA A 72 -10.46 8.66 -0.95
CA ALA A 72 -11.49 7.83 -0.35
C ALA A 72 -12.84 8.16 -0.98
N VAL A 73 -13.66 7.14 -1.20
CA VAL A 73 -15.02 7.26 -1.75
C VAL A 73 -15.99 6.47 -0.89
#